data_AF-A0A0Q8C7F0-F1
#
_entry.id   AF-A0A0Q8C7F0-F1
#
_cell.length_a   1.000
_cell.length_b   1.000
_cell.length_c   1.000
_cell.angle_alpha   90.00
_cell.angle_beta   90.00
_cell.angle_gamma   90.00
#
_symmetry.space_group_name_H-M   'P 1'
#
loop_
_entity.id
_entity.type
_entity.pdbx_description
1 polymer ?
#
loop_
_entity_poly.entity_id
_entity_poly.type
_entity_poly.pdbx_seq_one_letter_code
_entity_poly.pdbx_strand_id
1 'polypeptide(L)'
;MLKEGIRQGRRPRPDDLHHIMARALSLSDAADHFGIKIPADRMAEIHGALEAELDSIEAFEDGIRAVDRLQAEGIKIAIASNLAAPYAEPVRRL
;
A
#
# COMPACT_ATOMS: atom_id res chain seq x y z
N MET A 1 -5.01 9.89 -5.12
CA MET A 1 -4.61 10.06 -6.53
C MET A 1 -5.77 10.01 -7.54
N LEU A 2 -6.48 8.89 -7.76
CA LEU A 2 -7.53 8.83 -8.81
C LEU A 2 -8.63 9.91 -8.68
N LYS A 3 -9.01 10.25 -7.44
CA LYS A 3 -9.93 11.37 -7.17
C LYS A 3 -9.39 12.72 -7.69
N GLU A 4 -8.08 12.95 -7.64
CA GLU A 4 -7.45 14.16 -8.23
C GLU A 4 -7.55 14.14 -9.76
N GLY A 5 -7.40 12.97 -10.38
CA GLY A 5 -7.65 12.81 -11.81
C GLY A 5 -9.09 13.17 -12.20
N ILE A 6 -10.07 12.73 -11.41
CA ILE A 6 -11.49 13.08 -11.64
C ILE A 6 -11.70 14.60 -11.58
N ARG A 7 -11.08 15.29 -10.61
CA ARG A 7 -11.12 16.76 -10.51
C ARG A 7 -10.50 17.45 -11.74
N GLN A 8 -9.58 16.79 -12.42
CA GLN A 8 -8.94 17.27 -13.65
C GLN A 8 -9.72 16.89 -14.93
N GLY A 9 -10.91 16.29 -14.79
CA GLY A 9 -11.75 15.89 -15.93
C GLY A 9 -11.47 14.49 -16.47
N ARG A 10 -10.55 13.73 -15.84
CA ARG A 10 -10.33 12.33 -16.18
C ARG A 10 -11.53 11.49 -15.76
N ARG A 11 -12.10 10.72 -16.68
CA ARG A 11 -13.13 9.72 -16.34
C ARG A 11 -12.46 8.42 -15.86
N PRO A 12 -12.95 7.78 -14.78
CA PRO A 12 -12.50 6.45 -14.38
C PRO A 12 -12.66 5.47 -15.54
N ARG A 13 -11.67 4.60 -15.73
CA ARG A 13 -11.71 3.53 -16.73
C ARG A 13 -11.76 2.17 -16.02
N PRO A 14 -12.40 1.16 -16.64
CA PRO A 14 -12.48 -0.18 -16.05
C PRO A 14 -11.12 -0.77 -15.67
N ASP A 15 -10.09 -0.50 -16.47
CA ASP A 15 -8.75 -1.07 -16.29
C ASP A 15 -7.87 -0.31 -15.29
N ASP A 16 -8.35 0.81 -14.73
CA ASP A 16 -7.55 1.62 -13.80
C ASP A 16 -7.09 0.82 -12.58
N LEU A 17 -7.99 0.00 -12.03
CA LEU A 17 -7.66 -0.87 -10.90
C LEU A 17 -6.65 -1.94 -11.29
N HIS A 18 -6.80 -2.53 -12.48
CA HIS A 18 -5.83 -3.52 -12.97
C HIS A 18 -4.44 -2.92 -13.06
N HIS A 19 -4.30 -1.71 -13.63
CA HIS A 19 -3.02 -1.03 -13.74
C HIS A 19 -2.40 -0.68 -12.38
N ILE A 20 -3.21 -0.30 -11.39
CA ILE A 20 -2.72 -0.01 -10.03
C ILE A 20 -2.26 -1.29 -9.34
N MET A 21 -3.01 -2.38 -9.46
CA MET A 21 -2.75 -3.62 -8.71
C MET A 21 -1.68 -4.51 -9.35
N ALA A 22 -1.51 -4.45 -10.67
CA ALA A 22 -0.59 -5.33 -11.39
C ALA A 22 0.84 -4.76 -11.52
N ARG A 23 1.05 -3.51 -11.10
CA ARG A 23 2.32 -2.79 -11.31
C ARG A 23 2.86 -2.27 -9.99
N ALA A 24 4.15 -2.48 -9.77
CA ALA A 24 4.87 -1.86 -8.66
C ALA A 24 5.18 -0.39 -8.99
N LEU A 25 4.18 0.49 -8.86
CA LEU A 25 4.32 1.93 -9.08
C LEU A 25 4.40 2.67 -7.75
N SER A 26 5.29 3.65 -7.64
CA SER A 26 5.17 4.64 -6.57
C SER A 26 3.92 5.51 -6.77
N LEU A 27 3.53 6.30 -5.76
CA LEU A 27 2.42 7.24 -5.89
C LEU A 27 2.66 8.28 -7.01
N SER A 28 3.92 8.69 -7.19
CA SER A 28 4.32 9.60 -8.27
C SER A 28 4.27 8.91 -9.63
N ASP A 29 4.85 7.71 -9.76
CA ASP A 29 4.81 6.95 -11.01
C ASP A 29 3.38 6.62 -11.43
N ALA A 30 2.50 6.37 -10.46
CA ALA A 30 1.09 6.13 -10.72
C ALA A 30 0.40 7.41 -11.22
N ALA A 31 0.71 8.59 -10.64
CA ALA A 31 0.14 9.86 -11.09
C ALA A 31 0.55 10.15 -12.54
N ASP A 32 1.84 9.96 -12.85
CA ASP A 32 2.38 10.09 -14.20
C ASP A 32 1.74 9.10 -15.17
N HIS A 33 1.62 7.83 -14.77
CA HIS A 33 1.00 6.78 -15.59
C HIS A 33 -0.44 7.12 -15.97
N PHE A 34 -1.21 7.72 -15.05
CA PHE A 34 -2.59 8.12 -15.31
C PHE A 34 -2.74 9.53 -15.90
N GLY A 35 -1.65 10.24 -16.14
CA GLY A 35 -1.65 11.62 -16.64
C GLY A 35 -2.29 12.61 -15.65
N ILE A 36 -2.20 12.32 -14.35
CA ILE A 36 -2.79 13.13 -13.28
C ILE A 36 -1.71 14.07 -12.74
N LYS A 37 -1.95 15.37 -12.86
CA LYS A 37 -1.03 16.39 -12.34
C LYS A 37 -1.32 16.65 -10.87
N ILE A 38 -0.41 16.31 -9.97
CA ILE A 38 -0.59 16.56 -8.54
C ILE A 38 0.45 17.61 -8.12
N PRO A 39 0.02 18.77 -7.58
CA PRO A 39 0.92 19.75 -6.97
C PRO A 39 1.81 19.12 -5.89
N ALA A 40 3.04 19.60 -5.74
CA ALA A 40 4.04 18.98 -4.87
C ALA A 40 3.62 18.96 -3.39
N ASP A 41 2.99 20.02 -2.92
CA ASP A 41 2.36 20.12 -1.59
C ASP A 41 1.29 19.05 -1.39
N ARG A 42 0.40 18.88 -2.36
CA ARG A 42 -0.64 17.86 -2.31
C ARG A 42 -0.07 16.44 -2.38
N MET A 43 1.00 16.24 -3.15
CA MET A 43 1.69 14.95 -3.20
C MET A 43 2.34 14.62 -1.85
N ALA A 44 2.96 15.61 -1.20
CA ALA A 44 3.52 15.46 0.13
C ALA A 44 2.44 15.11 1.17
N GLU A 45 1.26 15.73 1.11
CA GLU A 45 0.13 15.36 1.98
C GLU A 45 -0.32 13.90 1.77
N ILE A 46 -0.39 13.43 0.52
CA ILE A 46 -0.76 12.03 0.23
C ILE A 46 0.30 11.08 0.76
N HIS A 47 1.58 11.40 0.60
CA HIS A 47 2.68 10.62 1.17
C HIS A 47 2.63 10.57 2.69
N GLY A 48 2.46 11.72 3.35
CA GLY A 48 2.36 11.79 4.81
C GLY A 48 1.15 11.03 5.37
N ALA A 49 0.02 11.03 4.66
CA ALA A 49 -1.13 10.20 5.04
C ALA A 49 -0.84 8.70 4.92
N LEU A 50 -0.10 8.27 3.88
CA LEU A 50 0.33 6.88 3.74
C LEU A 50 1.32 6.48 4.84
N GLU A 51 2.30 7.34 5.14
CA GLU A 51 3.27 7.11 6.23
C GLU A 51 2.54 6.95 7.57
N ALA A 52 1.62 7.85 7.91
CA ALA A 52 0.84 7.76 9.14
C ALA A 52 -0.03 6.49 9.21
N GLU A 53 -0.60 6.05 8.08
CA GLU A 53 -1.32 4.77 8.00
C GLU A 53 -0.38 3.59 8.27
N LEU A 54 0.80 3.55 7.63
CA LEU A 54 1.78 2.49 7.82
C LEU A 54 2.34 2.43 9.24
N ASP A 55 2.56 3.59 9.86
CA ASP A 55 3.02 3.71 11.25
C ASP A 55 1.95 3.22 12.25
N SER A 56 0.68 3.28 11.87
CA SER A 56 -0.43 2.80 12.70
C SER A 56 -0.65 1.28 12.66
N ILE A 57 0.07 0.55 11.79
CA ILE A 57 -0.09 -0.89 11.64
C ILE A 57 0.56 -1.63 12.80
N GLU A 58 -0.27 -2.35 13.55
CA GLU A 58 0.12 -3.26 14.63
C GLU A 58 -0.48 -4.64 14.41
N ALA A 59 0.23 -5.69 14.83
CA ALA A 59 -0.30 -7.04 14.79
C ALA A 59 -1.27 -7.30 15.94
N PHE A 60 -2.31 -8.07 15.65
CA PHE A 60 -3.17 -8.59 16.70
C PHE A 60 -2.45 -9.64 17.54
N GLU A 61 -2.62 -9.56 18.86
CA GLU A 61 -1.93 -10.45 19.82
C GLU A 61 -2.17 -11.95 19.56
N ASP A 62 -3.39 -12.31 19.14
CA ASP A 62 -3.75 -13.69 18.82
C ASP A 62 -3.02 -14.22 17.58
N GLY A 63 -2.84 -13.37 16.57
CA GLY A 63 -2.04 -13.64 15.38
C GLY A 63 -0.58 -13.93 15.74
N ILE A 64 0.03 -13.10 16.58
CA ILE A 64 1.40 -13.33 17.07
C ILE A 64 1.49 -14.65 17.84
N ARG A 65 0.58 -14.89 18.79
CA ARG A 65 0.55 -16.16 19.56
C ARG A 65 0.40 -17.39 18.67
N ALA A 66 -0.38 -17.30 17.60
CA ALA A 66 -0.54 -18.40 16.65
C ALA A 66 0.75 -18.68 15.88
N VAL A 67 1.43 -17.63 15.40
CA VAL A 67 2.72 -17.71 14.71
C VAL A 67 3.79 -18.32 15.64
N ASP A 68 3.91 -17.82 16.87
CA ASP A 68 4.87 -18.32 17.86
C ASP A 68 4.71 -19.82 18.13
N ARG A 69 3.47 -20.27 18.32
CA ARG A 69 3.16 -21.67 18.58
C ARG A 69 3.55 -22.57 17.42
N LEU A 70 3.29 -22.15 16.20
CA LEU A 70 3.65 -22.91 15.00
C LEU A 70 5.18 -22.99 14.83
N GLN A 71 5.89 -21.88 15.08
CA GLN A 71 7.35 -21.85 15.03
C GLN A 71 8.00 -22.73 16.12
N ALA A 72 7.43 -22.77 17.33
CA ALA A 72 7.91 -23.62 18.42
C ALA A 72 7.85 -25.12 18.08
N GLU A 73 6.93 -25.53 17.22
CA GLU A 73 6.82 -26.90 16.68
C GLU A 73 7.73 -27.14 15.45
N GLY A 74 8.58 -26.18 15.10
CA GLY A 74 9.51 -26.27 13.96
C GLY A 74 8.86 -26.00 12.59
N ILE A 75 7.66 -25.43 12.55
CA ILE A 75 6.97 -25.12 11.29
C ILE A 75 7.52 -23.81 10.72
N LYS A 76 7.93 -23.84 9.44
CA LYS A 76 8.36 -22.65 8.71
C LYS A 76 7.15 -21.83 8.29
N ILE A 77 7.19 -20.53 8.57
CA ILE A 77 6.10 -19.59 8.30
C ILE A 77 6.60 -18.49 7.37
N ALA A 78 5.73 -18.06 6.45
CA ALA A 78 5.96 -16.93 5.56
C ALA A 78 4.67 -16.12 5.43
N ILE A 79 4.81 -14.82 5.17
CA ILE A 79 3.68 -13.92 4.92
C ILE A 79 3.60 -13.67 3.41
N ALA A 80 2.46 -14.05 2.82
CA ALA A 80 2.13 -13.74 1.44
C ALA A 80 1.01 -12.70 1.45
N SER A 81 1.31 -11.51 0.93
CA SER A 81 0.38 -10.39 0.95
C SER A 81 0.30 -9.74 -0.42
N ASN A 82 -0.93 -9.42 -0.83
CA ASN A 82 -1.22 -8.65 -2.05
C ASN A 82 -1.00 -7.14 -1.83
N LEU A 83 -0.47 -6.74 -0.68
CA LEU A 83 -0.25 -5.34 -0.37
C LEU A 83 0.88 -4.74 -1.22
N ALA A 84 0.78 -3.45 -1.47
CA ALA A 84 1.83 -2.71 -2.16
C ALA A 84 3.14 -2.72 -1.33
N ALA A 85 4.27 -2.55 -2.02
CA ALA A 85 5.60 -2.61 -1.42
C ALA A 85 5.77 -1.83 -0.09
N PRO A 86 5.21 -0.62 0.10
CA PRO A 86 5.34 0.12 1.37
C PRO A 86 4.77 -0.61 2.59
N TYR A 87 3.70 -1.39 2.42
CA TYR A 87 3.07 -2.14 3.51
C TYR A 87 3.87 -3.37 3.95
N ALA A 88 4.91 -3.75 3.20
CA ALA A 88 5.79 -4.84 3.63
C ALA A 88 6.69 -4.42 4.81
N GLU A 89 6.97 -3.13 4.98
CA GLU A 89 7.88 -2.64 6.01
C GLU A 89 7.29 -2.81 7.42
N PRO A 90 6.02 -2.41 7.71
CA PRO A 90 5.39 -2.71 8.99
C PRO A 90 5.33 -4.20 9.32
N VAL A 91 5.07 -5.04 8.31
CA VAL A 91 5.02 -6.50 8.47
C VAL A 91 6.38 -7.09 8.86
N ARG A 92 7.51 -6.49 8.43
CA ARG A 92 8.86 -6.95 8.77
C ARG A 92 9.31 -6.55 10.18
N ARG A 93 8.60 -5.61 10.83
CA ARG A 93 8.87 -5.22 12.22
C ARG A 93 8.21 -6.16 13.23
N LEU A 94 7.28 -7.00 12.77
CA LEU A 94 6.63 -8.07 13.55
C LEU A 94 7.55 -9.28 13.68
#